data_AF-A0A428UXS9-F1
#
_entry.id   AF-A0A428UXS9-F1
#
_cell.length_a   1.000
_cell.length_b   1.000
_cell.length_c   1.000
_cell.angle_alpha   90.00
_cell.angle_beta   90.00
_cell.angle_gamma   90.00
#
_symmetry.space_group_name_H-M   'P 1'
#
loop_
_entity.id
_entity.type
_entity.pdbx_description
1 polymer ?
#
loop_
_entity_poly.entity_id
_entity_poly.type
_entity_poly.pdbx_seq_one_letter_code
_entity_poly.pdbx_strand_id
1 'polypeptide(L)'
;MRLAGPSVLKGRVSLPLRRFYSSSRTIQENDVLFLRQQGKRAPKWHLTAPLRADSRIRLSYGGSVNSSDLIGRSVLDTVVDSSGRSVVLHEPSMASYIINSARYATPIYPHDANIIVSLLDLNLPRPGEEEYDTDQTPPPFEIFEAGTGMGSLTLHLARALHAGNPAVPPSLRNALCSARHMRDEFGLELSPEVSAEYDTYKSNRRAILHTLDRNHKHSKAAHNLIRQFRRALYFPTVDFHVGSIDEYISSRLAQTDNEPFLSHAILDLPSAHDHAGPVIQALHPNGLLIIFTPSISQIADFQAWALRSGQPIRPERVIELPVSTTADGVRDTGGGKEWDVKTVIPKDQPDGSPVQVMRPKVGDRIAGGGFVAVMRRWLAGQMPSEAQSLGDETTSELDEPTGADEVPESEKPSESS
;
A
#
# COMPACT_ATOMS: atom_id res chain seq x y z
N MET A 1 -11.72 -55.93 -33.77
CA MET A 1 -12.00 -57.06 -32.87
C MET A 1 -13.09 -56.60 -31.90
N ARG A 2 -14.34 -57.01 -32.13
CA ARG A 2 -15.47 -56.79 -31.19
C ARG A 2 -15.54 -57.99 -30.26
N LEU A 3 -15.65 -57.77 -28.95
CA LEU A 3 -16.13 -58.75 -27.99
C LEU A 3 -17.07 -58.06 -27.01
N ALA A 4 -18.18 -58.73 -26.73
CA ALA A 4 -19.30 -58.24 -25.92
C ALA A 4 -19.50 -59.13 -24.68
N GLY A 5 -19.87 -58.48 -23.56
CA GLY A 5 -20.68 -59.01 -22.44
C GLY A 5 -19.92 -59.39 -21.16
N PRO A 6 -20.57 -59.50 -19.97
CA PRO A 6 -21.89 -58.98 -19.56
C PRO A 6 -21.98 -58.39 -18.10
N SER A 7 -23.05 -57.62 -17.85
CA SER A 7 -23.96 -57.70 -16.69
C SER A 7 -23.56 -57.32 -15.24
N VAL A 8 -24.34 -56.35 -14.70
CA VAL A 8 -24.84 -56.16 -13.32
C VAL A 8 -23.88 -55.62 -12.26
N LEU A 9 -24.01 -54.31 -11.97
CA LEU A 9 -23.92 -53.79 -10.61
C LEU A 9 -25.17 -52.97 -10.29
N LYS A 10 -25.92 -53.48 -9.30
CA LYS A 10 -27.12 -52.89 -8.72
C LYS A 10 -26.83 -51.50 -8.15
N GLY A 11 -27.84 -50.64 -8.23
CA GLY A 11 -27.76 -49.24 -7.87
C GLY A 11 -27.34 -48.98 -6.42
N ARG A 12 -26.39 -48.06 -6.30
CA ARG A 12 -26.43 -47.03 -5.27
C ARG A 12 -26.42 -45.71 -6.02
N VAL A 13 -27.51 -44.97 -5.96
CA VAL A 13 -27.52 -43.56 -6.33
C VAL A 13 -26.64 -42.87 -5.29
N SER A 14 -25.34 -42.78 -5.56
CA SER A 14 -24.50 -41.83 -4.85
C SER A 14 -25.00 -40.47 -5.29
N LEU A 15 -25.75 -39.79 -4.43
CA LEU A 15 -25.88 -38.33 -4.55
C LEU A 15 -24.45 -37.81 -4.73
N PRO A 16 -24.13 -37.12 -5.84
CA PRO A 16 -22.82 -36.52 -5.96
C PRO A 16 -22.72 -35.56 -4.78
N LEU A 17 -21.86 -35.88 -3.82
CA LEU A 17 -21.34 -34.93 -2.86
C LEU A 17 -20.77 -33.82 -3.72
N ARG A 18 -21.56 -32.76 -3.95
CA ARG A 18 -21.08 -31.53 -4.54
C ARG A 18 -19.97 -31.11 -3.61
N ARG A 19 -18.73 -31.31 -4.07
CA ARG A 19 -17.57 -30.73 -3.45
C ARG A 19 -17.84 -29.24 -3.49
N PHE A 20 -18.23 -28.67 -2.36
CA PHE A 20 -18.33 -27.22 -2.22
C PHE A 20 -16.92 -26.72 -2.50
N TYR A 21 -16.72 -26.15 -3.68
CA TYR A 21 -15.46 -25.52 -4.01
C TYR A 21 -15.25 -24.41 -2.98
N SER A 22 -14.05 -24.35 -2.39
CA SER A 22 -13.62 -23.35 -1.39
C SER A 22 -13.79 -21.88 -1.84
N SER A 23 -14.26 -21.62 -3.07
CA SER A 23 -14.38 -20.32 -3.70
C SER A 23 -15.74 -19.64 -3.51
N SER A 24 -16.78 -20.33 -3.01
CA SER A 24 -18.07 -19.69 -2.74
C SER A 24 -18.05 -18.96 -1.39
N ARG A 25 -17.38 -17.80 -1.35
CA ARG A 25 -17.42 -16.91 -0.20
C ARG A 25 -18.82 -16.29 -0.08
N THR A 26 -19.48 -16.55 1.04
CA THR A 26 -20.73 -15.87 1.42
C THR A 26 -20.45 -14.44 1.86
N ILE A 27 -21.23 -13.51 1.32
CA ILE A 27 -21.18 -12.08 1.62
C ILE A 27 -21.78 -11.83 3.00
N GLN A 28 -21.08 -11.09 3.83
CA GLN A 28 -21.47 -10.78 5.20
C GLN A 28 -21.61 -9.26 5.42
N GLU A 29 -22.22 -8.88 6.54
CA GLU A 29 -22.17 -7.50 7.01
C GLU A 29 -20.71 -7.05 7.18
N ASN A 30 -20.44 -5.74 7.01
CA ASN A 30 -19.11 -5.14 6.98
C ASN A 30 -18.24 -5.51 5.76
N ASP A 31 -18.66 -6.44 4.90
CA ASP A 31 -17.93 -6.66 3.64
C ASP A 31 -18.02 -5.43 2.74
N VAL A 32 -16.99 -5.22 1.91
CA VAL A 32 -16.99 -4.23 0.83
C VAL A 32 -17.00 -4.98 -0.49
N LEU A 33 -17.91 -4.59 -1.38
CA LEU A 33 -18.09 -5.23 -2.68
C LEU A 33 -17.70 -4.30 -3.83
N PHE A 34 -17.35 -4.91 -4.95
CA PHE A 34 -17.12 -4.23 -6.22
C PHE A 34 -18.21 -4.65 -7.21
N LEU A 35 -19.23 -3.81 -7.32
CA LEU A 35 -20.44 -4.10 -8.07
C LEU A 35 -20.24 -3.78 -9.54
N ARG A 36 -20.43 -4.76 -10.42
CA ARG A 36 -20.35 -4.59 -11.86
C ARG A 36 -21.76 -4.45 -12.44
N GLN A 37 -22.20 -3.22 -12.66
CA GLN A 37 -23.50 -2.89 -13.22
C GLN A 37 -23.46 -2.90 -14.75
N GLN A 38 -24.27 -3.74 -15.38
CA GLN A 38 -24.33 -3.85 -16.84
C GLN A 38 -25.09 -2.66 -17.45
N GLY A 39 -24.43 -1.95 -18.39
CA GLY A 39 -25.02 -0.87 -19.19
C GLY A 39 -25.16 -1.23 -20.67
N LYS A 40 -25.82 -0.37 -21.45
CA LYS A 40 -26.02 -0.56 -22.90
C LYS A 40 -24.72 -0.51 -23.71
N ARG A 41 -23.77 0.34 -23.30
CA ARG A 41 -22.47 0.53 -23.99
C ARG A 41 -21.33 -0.26 -23.33
N ALA A 42 -21.24 -0.18 -22.01
CA ALA A 42 -20.19 -0.82 -21.22
C ALA A 42 -20.72 -1.08 -19.79
N PRO A 43 -20.13 -2.01 -19.04
CA PRO A 43 -20.40 -2.11 -17.61
C PRO A 43 -19.76 -0.93 -16.85
N LYS A 44 -20.38 -0.49 -15.76
CA LYS A 44 -19.78 0.41 -14.79
C LYS A 44 -19.48 -0.33 -13.50
N TRP A 45 -18.40 0.05 -12.85
CA TRP A 45 -18.00 -0.50 -11.56
C TRP A 45 -18.32 0.48 -10.44
N HIS A 46 -18.66 -0.06 -9.27
CA HIS A 46 -18.97 0.71 -8.08
C HIS A 46 -18.42 -0.01 -6.86
N LEU A 47 -17.54 0.65 -6.12
CA LEU A 47 -17.07 0.16 -4.83
C LEU A 47 -18.06 0.59 -3.74
N THR A 48 -18.58 -0.38 -2.98
CA THR A 48 -19.53 -0.06 -1.91
C THR A 48 -18.81 0.50 -0.69
N ALA A 49 -19.54 1.21 0.16
CA ALA A 49 -19.17 1.30 1.57
C ALA A 49 -19.32 -0.08 2.24
N PRO A 50 -18.82 -0.29 3.47
CA PRO A 50 -19.08 -1.51 4.23
C PRO A 50 -20.59 -1.77 4.32
N LEU A 51 -21.00 -2.98 3.97
CA LEU A 51 -22.42 -3.34 3.98
C LEU A 51 -23.01 -3.21 5.38
N ARG A 52 -24.23 -2.69 5.44
CA ARG A 52 -25.09 -2.58 6.63
C ARG A 52 -26.47 -3.06 6.21
N ALA A 53 -27.14 -3.86 7.03
CA ALA A 53 -28.38 -4.54 6.61
C ALA A 53 -29.48 -3.57 6.11
N ASP A 54 -29.51 -2.35 6.62
CA ASP A 54 -30.49 -1.29 6.34
C ASP A 54 -30.04 -0.30 5.25
N SER A 55 -28.85 -0.45 4.67
CA SER A 55 -28.33 0.53 3.73
C SER A 55 -28.75 0.30 2.28
N ARG A 56 -28.95 1.41 1.55
CA ARG A 56 -29.26 1.42 0.12
C ARG A 56 -28.08 1.96 -0.68
N ILE A 57 -27.62 1.19 -1.65
CA ILE A 57 -26.45 1.50 -2.48
C ILE A 57 -26.92 2.11 -3.80
N ARG A 58 -26.49 3.34 -4.10
CA ARG A 58 -26.79 4.02 -5.37
C ARG A 58 -25.66 3.73 -6.38
N LEU A 59 -26.03 3.17 -7.52
CA LEU A 59 -25.09 2.74 -8.56
C LEU A 59 -24.90 3.80 -9.65
N SER A 60 -23.86 3.61 -10.46
CA SER A 60 -23.35 4.59 -11.42
C SER A 60 -24.26 4.88 -12.62
N TYR A 61 -25.26 4.04 -12.90
CA TYR A 61 -26.34 4.32 -13.87
C TYR A 61 -27.65 4.81 -13.22
N GLY A 62 -27.61 5.23 -11.95
CA GLY A 62 -28.76 5.81 -11.24
C GLY A 62 -29.70 4.79 -10.59
N GLY A 63 -29.59 3.51 -10.93
CA GLY A 63 -30.26 2.42 -10.23
C GLY A 63 -29.70 2.22 -8.81
N SER A 64 -30.39 1.43 -8.00
CA SER A 64 -29.98 1.13 -6.63
C SER A 64 -30.20 -0.33 -6.25
N VAL A 65 -29.47 -0.80 -5.25
CA VAL A 65 -29.60 -2.15 -4.67
C VAL A 65 -29.61 -2.01 -3.14
N ASN A 66 -30.42 -2.79 -2.42
CA ASN A 66 -30.37 -2.80 -0.95
C ASN A 66 -29.30 -3.78 -0.49
N SER A 67 -28.57 -3.43 0.56
CA SER A 67 -27.53 -4.28 1.12
C SER A 67 -28.08 -5.58 1.69
N SER A 68 -29.31 -5.59 2.21
CA SER A 68 -30.02 -6.81 2.63
C SER A 68 -30.19 -7.82 1.48
N ASP A 69 -30.31 -7.34 0.24
CA ASP A 69 -30.42 -8.21 -0.94
C ASP A 69 -29.07 -8.82 -1.34
N LEU A 70 -27.96 -8.29 -0.80
CA LEU A 70 -26.58 -8.73 -1.10
C LEU A 70 -26.03 -9.66 -0.01
N ILE A 71 -26.32 -9.39 1.26
CA ILE A 71 -25.87 -10.19 2.40
C ILE A 71 -26.45 -11.61 2.30
N GLY A 72 -25.62 -12.62 2.54
CA GLY A 72 -25.99 -14.03 2.41
C GLY A 72 -25.86 -14.60 0.99
N ARG A 73 -25.67 -13.75 -0.03
CA ARG A 73 -25.33 -14.22 -1.39
C ARG A 73 -23.87 -14.62 -1.51
N SER A 74 -23.52 -15.26 -2.62
CA SER A 74 -22.14 -15.60 -2.94
C SER A 74 -21.50 -14.55 -3.85
N VAL A 75 -20.19 -14.40 -3.75
CA VAL A 75 -19.41 -13.66 -4.76
C VAL A 75 -19.65 -14.28 -6.14
N LEU A 76 -19.75 -13.43 -7.16
CA LEU A 76 -20.16 -13.70 -8.55
C LEU A 76 -21.65 -13.95 -8.78
N ASP A 77 -22.48 -13.96 -7.73
CA ASP A 77 -23.92 -13.92 -7.93
C ASP A 77 -24.34 -12.67 -8.69
N THR A 78 -25.48 -12.78 -9.38
CA THR A 78 -26.08 -11.66 -10.11
C THR A 78 -27.37 -11.24 -9.42
N VAL A 79 -27.50 -9.92 -9.21
CA VAL A 79 -28.71 -9.27 -8.72
C VAL A 79 -29.24 -8.31 -9.79
N VAL A 80 -30.42 -7.76 -9.57
CA VAL A 80 -31.05 -6.78 -10.45
C VAL A 80 -31.18 -5.47 -9.68
N ASP A 81 -30.76 -4.36 -10.29
CA ASP A 81 -30.96 -3.03 -9.70
C ASP A 81 -32.42 -2.58 -9.80
N SER A 82 -32.76 -1.50 -9.10
CA SER A 82 -34.10 -0.88 -9.13
C SER A 82 -34.55 -0.37 -10.51
N SER A 83 -33.71 -0.43 -11.54
CA SER A 83 -34.00 -0.05 -12.92
C SER A 83 -33.99 -1.26 -13.88
N GLY A 84 -33.91 -2.49 -13.36
CA GLY A 84 -33.93 -3.72 -14.16
C GLY A 84 -32.58 -4.12 -14.75
N ARG A 85 -31.46 -3.50 -14.36
CA ARG A 85 -30.13 -3.85 -14.89
C ARG A 85 -29.48 -4.94 -14.05
N SER A 86 -28.80 -5.87 -14.73
CA SER A 86 -27.97 -6.88 -14.09
C SER A 86 -26.77 -6.25 -13.38
N VAL A 87 -26.51 -6.71 -12.16
CA VAL A 87 -25.36 -6.33 -11.32
C VAL A 87 -24.67 -7.58 -10.82
N VAL A 88 -23.40 -7.77 -11.20
CA VAL A 88 -22.58 -8.90 -10.72
C VAL A 88 -21.81 -8.48 -9.48
N LEU A 89 -21.82 -9.33 -8.45
CA LEU A 89 -21.15 -9.07 -7.17
C LEU A 89 -19.69 -9.54 -7.25
N HIS A 90 -18.71 -8.64 -7.18
CA HIS A 90 -17.30 -9.02 -7.08
C HIS A 90 -16.73 -8.68 -5.70
N GLU A 91 -15.76 -9.48 -5.26
CA GLU A 91 -14.83 -9.05 -4.22
C GLU A 91 -13.76 -8.14 -4.87
N PRO A 92 -13.51 -6.93 -4.33
CA PRO A 92 -12.43 -6.09 -4.84
C PRO A 92 -11.07 -6.73 -4.55
N SER A 93 -10.16 -6.67 -5.52
CA SER A 93 -8.73 -6.84 -5.23
C SER A 93 -8.25 -5.65 -4.37
N MET A 94 -7.10 -5.79 -3.70
CA MET A 94 -6.50 -4.68 -2.97
C MET A 94 -6.26 -3.45 -3.86
N ALA A 95 -5.75 -3.66 -5.08
CA ALA A 95 -5.52 -2.58 -6.03
C ALA A 95 -6.83 -1.90 -6.46
N SER A 96 -7.86 -2.67 -6.79
CA SER A 96 -9.18 -2.13 -7.13
C SER A 96 -9.79 -1.36 -5.96
N TYR A 97 -9.66 -1.88 -4.74
CA TYR A 97 -10.15 -1.26 -3.53
C TYR A 97 -9.51 0.12 -3.31
N ILE A 98 -8.18 0.19 -3.35
CA ILE A 98 -7.43 1.44 -3.14
C ILE A 98 -7.80 2.47 -4.22
N ILE A 99 -7.78 2.08 -5.50
CA ILE A 99 -7.96 3.02 -6.62
C ILE A 99 -9.38 3.57 -6.72
N ASN A 100 -10.37 2.77 -6.31
CA ASN A 100 -11.79 3.15 -6.33
C ASN A 100 -12.29 3.70 -4.98
N SER A 101 -11.41 3.85 -3.98
CA SER A 101 -11.71 4.55 -2.75
C SER A 101 -11.60 6.08 -2.93
N ALA A 102 -12.30 6.84 -2.08
CA ALA A 102 -12.26 8.30 -2.11
C ALA A 102 -10.83 8.81 -1.85
N ARG A 103 -10.37 9.76 -2.67
CA ARG A 103 -9.00 10.28 -2.60
C ARG A 103 -8.91 11.56 -1.78
N TYR A 104 -8.03 11.55 -0.78
CA TYR A 104 -7.72 12.73 0.05
C TYR A 104 -6.29 13.24 -0.17
N ALA A 105 -5.40 12.41 -0.70
CA ALA A 105 -4.04 12.74 -1.11
C ALA A 105 -3.68 11.99 -2.41
N THR A 106 -2.51 12.24 -2.98
CA THR A 106 -2.00 11.38 -4.06
C THR A 106 -1.48 10.08 -3.44
N PRO A 107 -1.97 8.90 -3.85
CA PRO A 107 -1.45 7.65 -3.31
C PRO A 107 -0.15 7.26 -4.01
N ILE A 108 0.75 6.61 -3.29
CA ILE A 108 1.64 5.61 -3.89
C ILE A 108 0.75 4.55 -4.54
N TYR A 109 0.85 4.36 -5.85
CA TYR A 109 -0.06 3.45 -6.55
C TYR A 109 0.21 1.99 -6.12
N PRO A 110 -0.80 1.10 -6.16
CA PRO A 110 -0.64 -0.28 -5.69
C PRO A 110 0.55 -1.06 -6.29
N HIS A 111 0.89 -0.83 -7.56
CA HIS A 111 2.07 -1.49 -8.17
C HIS A 111 3.38 -0.95 -7.61
N ASP A 112 3.49 0.36 -7.40
CA ASP A 112 4.65 0.99 -6.76
C ASP A 112 4.79 0.52 -5.32
N ALA A 113 3.68 0.49 -4.57
CA ALA A 113 3.66 -0.02 -3.19
C ALA A 113 4.12 -1.48 -3.12
N ASN A 114 3.70 -2.35 -4.07
CA ASN A 114 4.20 -3.72 -4.14
C ASN A 114 5.72 -3.77 -4.37
N ILE A 115 6.27 -2.91 -5.24
CA ILE A 115 7.72 -2.85 -5.46
C ILE A 115 8.44 -2.40 -4.19
N ILE A 116 7.97 -1.33 -3.54
CA ILE A 116 8.54 -0.83 -2.27
C ILE A 116 8.54 -1.92 -1.21
N VAL A 117 7.41 -2.61 -1.00
CA VAL A 117 7.33 -3.72 -0.03
C VAL A 117 8.27 -4.87 -0.42
N SER A 118 8.44 -5.16 -1.72
CA SER A 118 9.37 -6.19 -2.17
C SER A 118 10.83 -5.80 -1.93
N LEU A 119 11.19 -4.51 -2.04
CA LEU A 119 12.53 -4.01 -1.74
C LEU A 119 12.90 -4.10 -0.26
N LEU A 120 11.91 -4.12 0.64
CA LEU A 120 12.12 -4.31 2.07
C LEU A 120 12.49 -5.76 2.43
N ASP A 121 12.25 -6.71 1.53
CA ASP A 121 12.57 -8.14 1.70
C ASP A 121 12.12 -8.70 3.07
N LEU A 122 10.84 -8.48 3.39
CA LEU A 122 10.26 -8.84 4.69
C LEU A 122 10.06 -10.35 4.81
N ASN A 123 10.82 -10.99 5.69
CA ASN A 123 10.83 -12.44 5.89
C ASN A 123 10.72 -12.80 7.39
N LEU A 124 9.55 -12.59 8.00
CA LEU A 124 9.33 -12.90 9.42
C LEU A 124 8.96 -14.38 9.62
N PRO A 125 9.51 -15.06 10.64
CA PRO A 125 9.07 -16.40 11.01
C PRO A 125 7.65 -16.38 11.58
N ARG A 126 6.91 -17.48 11.40
CA ARG A 126 5.57 -17.59 12.00
C ARG A 126 5.67 -17.69 13.52
N PRO A 127 4.60 -17.35 14.26
CA PRO A 127 4.58 -17.59 15.70
C PRO A 127 4.90 -19.05 16.03
N GLY A 128 5.89 -19.28 16.90
CA GLY A 128 6.35 -20.62 17.31
C GLY A 128 7.46 -21.22 16.43
N GLU A 129 7.97 -20.49 15.44
CA GLU A 129 9.13 -20.88 14.61
C GLU A 129 10.40 -20.10 14.99
N GLU A 130 10.44 -19.47 16.17
CA GLU A 130 11.64 -18.77 16.64
C GLU A 130 12.81 -19.73 16.91
N GLU A 131 13.99 -19.44 16.36
CA GLU A 131 15.21 -20.25 16.55
C GLU A 131 15.93 -19.97 17.88
N TYR A 132 15.55 -18.90 18.58
CA TYR A 132 16.23 -18.46 19.80
C TYR A 132 15.52 -18.99 21.05
N ASP A 133 16.21 -19.89 21.74
CA ASP A 133 15.84 -20.43 23.06
C ASP A 133 16.26 -19.43 24.14
N THR A 134 15.56 -18.29 24.21
CA THR A 134 15.76 -17.32 25.30
C THR A 134 14.50 -17.26 26.14
N ASP A 135 14.65 -17.36 27.47
CA ASP A 135 13.58 -17.13 28.47
C ASP A 135 12.93 -15.72 28.38
N GLN A 136 13.38 -14.88 27.43
CA GLN A 136 12.88 -13.54 27.16
C GLN A 136 12.13 -13.53 25.83
N THR A 137 10.93 -12.96 25.83
CA THR A 137 10.20 -12.63 24.61
C THR A 137 11.01 -11.61 23.81
N PRO A 138 11.40 -11.89 22.55
CA PRO A 138 12.16 -10.93 21.75
C PRO A 138 11.33 -9.66 21.51
N PRO A 139 12.00 -8.50 21.33
CA PRO A 139 11.29 -7.26 20.98
C PRO A 139 10.53 -7.43 19.65
N PRO A 140 9.42 -6.71 19.46
CA PRO A 140 8.65 -6.79 18.24
C PRO A 140 9.45 -6.28 17.03
N PHE A 141 9.18 -6.85 15.87
CA PHE A 141 9.66 -6.34 14.58
C PHE A 141 8.84 -5.10 14.20
N GLU A 142 9.43 -3.92 14.36
CA GLU A 142 8.76 -2.65 14.12
C GLU A 142 9.17 -2.03 12.77
N ILE A 143 8.19 -1.62 11.96
CA ILE A 143 8.40 -0.78 10.77
C ILE A 143 7.79 0.59 11.00
N PHE A 144 8.49 1.65 10.63
CA PHE A 144 7.97 3.01 10.61
C PHE A 144 7.67 3.50 9.18
N GLU A 145 6.53 4.13 8.98
CA GLU A 145 6.13 4.81 7.76
C GLU A 145 5.74 6.25 8.11
N ALA A 146 6.33 7.25 7.44
CA ALA A 146 5.90 8.63 7.56
C ALA A 146 5.48 9.20 6.21
N GLY A 147 4.31 9.85 6.23
CA GLY A 147 3.49 10.09 5.06
C GLY A 147 2.44 8.99 4.90
N THR A 148 1.54 8.83 5.89
CA THR A 148 0.43 7.86 5.77
C THR A 148 -0.40 8.13 4.51
N GLY A 149 -0.67 9.42 4.23
CA GLY A 149 -1.41 9.85 3.05
C GLY A 149 -2.77 9.17 2.94
N MET A 150 -2.95 8.36 1.90
CA MET A 150 -4.19 7.61 1.68
C MET A 150 -4.19 6.21 2.29
N GLY A 151 -3.07 5.75 2.84
CA GLY A 151 -2.92 4.41 3.39
C GLY A 151 -2.69 3.31 2.33
N SER A 152 -2.30 3.68 1.11
CA SER A 152 -2.01 2.70 0.05
C SER A 152 -0.80 1.84 0.40
N LEU A 153 0.34 2.47 0.70
CA LEU A 153 1.55 1.76 1.12
C LEU A 153 1.33 1.08 2.48
N THR A 154 0.74 1.79 3.45
CA THR A 154 0.32 1.24 4.75
C THR A 154 -0.44 -0.08 4.62
N LEU A 155 -1.43 -0.17 3.71
CA LEU A 155 -2.21 -1.39 3.51
C LEU A 155 -1.37 -2.55 2.95
N HIS A 156 -0.39 -2.26 2.09
CA HIS A 156 0.52 -3.27 1.54
C HIS A 156 1.53 -3.76 2.59
N LEU A 157 2.09 -2.85 3.40
CA LEU A 157 2.97 -3.18 4.51
C LEU A 157 2.22 -4.02 5.57
N ALA A 158 1.03 -3.60 5.96
CA ALA A 158 0.20 -4.34 6.90
C ALA A 158 -0.13 -5.74 6.38
N ARG A 159 -0.35 -5.90 5.06
CA ARG A 159 -0.51 -7.23 4.43
C ARG A 159 0.75 -8.09 4.56
N ALA A 160 1.94 -7.52 4.38
CA ALA A 160 3.19 -8.27 4.49
C ALA A 160 3.47 -8.73 5.93
N LEU A 161 3.06 -7.93 6.92
CA LEU A 161 3.37 -8.17 8.33
C LEU A 161 2.33 -9.03 9.07
N HIS A 162 1.05 -9.00 8.65
CA HIS A 162 -0.04 -9.53 9.49
C HIS A 162 0.12 -11.00 9.90
N ALA A 163 0.79 -11.82 9.07
CA ALA A 163 0.94 -13.25 9.32
C ALA A 163 1.95 -13.57 10.44
N GLY A 164 2.81 -12.60 10.78
CA GLY A 164 3.70 -12.69 11.93
C GLY A 164 2.99 -12.49 13.27
N ASN A 165 1.75 -11.99 13.28
CA ASN A 165 0.99 -11.70 14.48
C ASN A 165 0.03 -12.85 14.87
N PRO A 166 -0.38 -12.93 16.16
CA PRO A 166 -1.44 -13.83 16.58
C PRO A 166 -2.75 -13.62 15.82
N ALA A 167 -3.62 -14.64 15.80
CA ALA A 167 -4.94 -14.51 15.19
C ALA A 167 -5.83 -13.54 15.99
N VAL A 168 -6.45 -12.59 15.30
CA VAL A 168 -7.43 -11.67 15.91
C VAL A 168 -8.74 -12.43 16.21
N PRO A 169 -9.24 -12.43 17.45
CA PRO A 169 -10.53 -13.04 17.79
C PRO A 169 -11.68 -12.50 16.92
N PRO A 170 -12.64 -13.34 16.49
CA PRO A 170 -13.77 -12.89 15.67
C PRO A 170 -14.63 -11.81 16.34
N SER A 171 -14.81 -11.88 17.66
CA SER A 171 -15.50 -10.86 18.48
C SER A 171 -14.84 -9.50 18.35
N LEU A 172 -13.53 -9.44 18.64
CA LEU A 172 -12.73 -8.23 18.52
C LEU A 172 -12.76 -7.68 17.10
N ARG A 173 -12.57 -8.54 16.09
CA ARG A 173 -12.62 -8.13 14.67
C ARG A 173 -13.96 -7.48 14.32
N ASN A 174 -15.08 -8.08 14.72
CA ASN A 174 -16.41 -7.54 14.46
C ASN A 174 -16.63 -6.21 15.18
N ALA A 175 -16.17 -6.08 16.43
CA ALA A 175 -16.24 -4.83 17.18
C ALA A 175 -15.47 -3.70 16.47
N LEU A 176 -14.23 -3.97 16.00
CA LEU A 176 -13.42 -3.01 15.25
C LEU A 176 -14.09 -2.58 13.93
N CYS A 177 -14.77 -3.49 13.23
CA CYS A 177 -15.50 -3.16 12.00
C CYS A 177 -16.73 -2.27 12.23
N SER A 178 -17.43 -2.47 13.35
CA SER A 178 -18.68 -1.78 13.66
C SER A 178 -18.48 -0.49 14.47
N ALA A 179 -17.33 -0.34 15.13
CA ALA A 179 -17.01 0.81 15.95
C ALA A 179 -17.11 2.14 15.19
N ARG A 180 -17.59 3.16 15.91
CA ARG A 180 -17.61 4.55 15.44
C ARG A 180 -16.27 5.19 15.70
N HIS A 181 -15.98 6.28 15.01
CA HIS A 181 -14.85 7.12 15.36
C HIS A 181 -15.16 7.95 16.59
N MET A 182 -14.14 8.15 17.44
CA MET A 182 -14.19 9.15 18.49
C MET A 182 -14.40 10.55 17.87
N ARG A 183 -15.05 11.44 18.63
CA ARG A 183 -15.37 12.81 18.18
C ARG A 183 -14.18 13.74 18.34
N ASP A 184 -13.53 13.68 19.49
CA ASP A 184 -12.52 14.66 19.92
C ASP A 184 -11.09 14.13 19.81
N GLU A 185 -10.92 12.81 19.68
CA GLU A 185 -9.62 12.15 19.61
C GLU A 185 -9.48 11.27 18.36
N PHE A 186 -8.25 10.97 17.99
CA PHE A 186 -7.97 10.03 16.90
C PHE A 186 -8.13 8.60 17.41
N GLY A 187 -9.17 7.90 16.96
CA GLY A 187 -9.38 6.52 17.33
C GLY A 187 -10.79 6.01 17.06
N LEU A 188 -11.08 4.85 17.66
CA LEU A 188 -12.39 4.20 17.64
C LEU A 188 -13.02 4.24 19.02
N GLU A 189 -14.32 4.52 19.08
CA GLU A 189 -15.12 4.41 20.29
C GLU A 189 -15.39 2.93 20.56
N LEU A 190 -14.70 2.36 21.56
CA LEU A 190 -14.78 0.96 21.97
C LEU A 190 -15.32 0.86 23.41
N SER A 191 -16.00 -0.25 23.74
CA SER A 191 -16.35 -0.53 25.13
C SER A 191 -15.09 -0.86 25.95
N PRO A 192 -15.10 -0.68 27.28
CA PRO A 192 -13.94 -0.98 28.12
C PRO A 192 -13.41 -2.41 27.93
N GLU A 193 -14.32 -3.38 27.76
CA GLU A 193 -13.99 -4.79 27.56
C GLU A 193 -13.28 -5.01 26.23
N VAL A 194 -13.83 -4.42 25.14
CA VAL A 194 -13.22 -4.51 23.81
C VAL A 194 -11.88 -3.78 23.75
N SER A 195 -11.75 -2.65 24.45
CA SER A 195 -10.48 -1.92 24.55
C SER A 195 -9.42 -2.79 25.23
N ALA A 196 -9.73 -3.39 26.38
CA ALA A 196 -8.80 -4.27 27.10
C ALA A 196 -8.42 -5.52 26.28
N GLU A 197 -9.38 -6.13 25.56
CA GLU A 197 -9.10 -7.23 24.64
C GLU A 197 -8.17 -6.78 23.49
N TYR A 198 -8.40 -5.57 22.96
CA TYR A 198 -7.56 -5.03 21.89
C TYR A 198 -6.15 -4.69 22.38
N ASP A 199 -6.00 -4.10 23.56
CA ASP A 199 -4.71 -3.79 24.16
C ASP A 199 -3.92 -5.07 24.46
N THR A 200 -4.60 -6.11 24.95
CA THR A 200 -4.03 -7.45 25.13
C THR A 200 -3.60 -8.05 23.79
N TYR A 201 -4.39 -7.90 22.73
CA TYR A 201 -3.96 -8.32 21.40
C TYR A 201 -2.72 -7.54 20.94
N LYS A 202 -2.70 -6.22 21.14
CA LYS A 202 -1.61 -5.35 20.70
C LYS A 202 -0.28 -5.67 21.37
N SER A 203 -0.29 -6.00 22.66
CA SER A 203 0.92 -6.37 23.42
C SER A 203 1.50 -7.72 23.01
N ASN A 204 0.70 -8.60 22.42
CA ASN A 204 1.13 -9.90 21.92
C ASN A 204 1.55 -9.88 20.43
N ARG A 205 1.54 -8.72 19.78
CA ARG A 205 2.01 -8.59 18.39
C ARG A 205 3.52 -8.77 18.32
N ARG A 206 3.97 -9.47 17.28
CA ARG A 206 5.39 -9.68 16.96
C ARG A 206 5.84 -8.78 15.81
N ALA A 207 4.90 -8.22 15.05
CA ALA A 207 5.16 -7.35 13.91
C ALA A 207 4.23 -6.14 13.97
N ILE A 208 4.80 -4.93 14.02
CA ILE A 208 4.03 -3.70 14.21
C ILE A 208 4.40 -2.71 13.10
N LEU A 209 3.38 -2.18 12.43
CA LEU A 209 3.53 -1.06 11.52
C LEU A 209 3.13 0.23 12.25
N HIS A 210 4.07 1.13 12.45
CA HIS A 210 3.80 2.49 12.88
C HIS A 210 3.66 3.39 11.67
N THR A 211 2.48 3.98 11.47
CA THR A 211 2.25 4.94 10.37
C THR A 211 1.93 6.31 10.93
N LEU A 212 2.57 7.35 10.39
CA LEU A 212 2.45 8.73 10.87
C LEU A 212 2.13 9.70 9.75
N ASP A 213 1.17 10.58 10.00
CA ASP A 213 0.90 11.75 9.15
C ASP A 213 0.57 12.96 10.03
N ARG A 214 1.10 14.12 9.65
CA ARG A 214 0.80 15.39 10.35
C ARG A 214 -0.64 15.85 10.11
N ASN A 215 -1.26 15.40 9.02
CA ASN A 215 -2.60 15.79 8.63
C ASN A 215 -3.64 14.78 9.13
N HIS A 216 -4.38 15.18 10.16
CA HIS A 216 -5.45 14.38 10.75
C HIS A 216 -6.49 13.86 9.73
N LYS A 217 -6.78 14.62 8.66
CA LYS A 217 -7.73 14.17 7.62
C LYS A 217 -7.17 13.01 6.81
N HIS A 218 -5.87 13.03 6.49
CA HIS A 218 -5.19 11.94 5.79
C HIS A 218 -5.15 10.69 6.65
N SER A 219 -4.68 10.80 7.91
CA SER A 219 -4.66 9.68 8.85
C SER A 219 -6.05 9.06 9.04
N LYS A 220 -7.11 9.89 9.16
CA LYS A 220 -8.48 9.39 9.31
C LYS A 220 -9.00 8.69 8.06
N ALA A 221 -8.63 9.17 6.87
CA ALA A 221 -8.98 8.53 5.61
C ALA A 221 -8.28 7.18 5.46
N ALA A 222 -6.96 7.13 5.69
CA ALA A 222 -6.18 5.90 5.70
C ALA A 222 -6.71 4.91 6.74
N HIS A 223 -6.94 5.35 7.97
CA HIS A 223 -7.51 4.52 9.02
C HIS A 223 -8.84 3.87 8.59
N ASN A 224 -9.72 4.62 7.91
CA ASN A 224 -10.95 4.04 7.35
C ASN A 224 -10.67 3.04 6.22
N LEU A 225 -9.77 3.37 5.30
CA LEU A 225 -9.39 2.51 4.19
C LEU A 225 -8.84 1.16 4.68
N ILE A 226 -7.89 1.18 5.62
CA ILE A 226 -7.32 -0.07 6.17
C ILE A 226 -8.36 -0.84 6.98
N ARG A 227 -9.16 -0.15 7.82
CA ARG A 227 -10.19 -0.80 8.66
C ARG A 227 -11.28 -1.49 7.86
N GLN A 228 -11.68 -0.89 6.74
CA GLN A 228 -12.78 -1.41 5.93
C GLN A 228 -12.33 -2.49 4.95
N PHE A 229 -11.03 -2.60 4.65
CA PHE A 229 -10.51 -3.66 3.80
C PHE A 229 -10.67 -5.04 4.45
N ARG A 230 -11.46 -5.91 3.81
CA ARG A 230 -11.69 -7.30 4.23
C ARG A 230 -12.05 -7.46 5.71
N ARG A 231 -12.95 -6.61 6.23
CA ARG A 231 -13.39 -6.60 7.64
C ARG A 231 -12.21 -6.49 8.61
N ALA A 232 -11.50 -5.37 8.52
CA ALA A 232 -10.35 -5.05 9.37
C ALA A 232 -9.25 -6.12 9.32
N LEU A 233 -9.01 -6.75 8.15
CA LEU A 233 -8.10 -7.89 8.06
C LEU A 233 -6.70 -7.55 8.58
N TYR A 234 -6.14 -6.45 8.09
CA TYR A 234 -4.80 -6.00 8.41
C TYR A 234 -4.76 -4.86 9.43
N PHE A 235 -5.92 -4.29 9.78
CA PHE A 235 -6.01 -3.12 10.65
C PHE A 235 -5.34 -3.30 12.02
N PRO A 236 -5.48 -4.43 12.73
CA PRO A 236 -4.82 -4.63 14.03
C PRO A 236 -3.27 -4.66 13.98
N THR A 237 -2.69 -4.80 12.80
CA THR A 237 -1.22 -4.77 12.60
C THR A 237 -0.66 -3.35 12.62
N VAL A 238 -1.53 -2.33 12.51
CA VAL A 238 -1.13 -0.93 12.31
C VAL A 238 -1.42 -0.11 13.55
N ASP A 239 -0.43 0.65 14.00
CA ASP A 239 -0.58 1.75 14.95
C ASP A 239 -0.46 3.07 14.20
N PHE A 240 -1.53 3.86 14.27
CA PHE A 240 -1.63 5.16 13.61
C PHE A 240 -1.25 6.28 14.56
N HIS A 241 -0.44 7.20 14.07
CA HIS A 241 0.02 8.37 14.79
C HIS A 241 -0.32 9.65 14.03
N VAL A 242 -0.69 10.70 14.75
CA VAL A 242 -0.94 12.03 14.19
C VAL A 242 -0.05 13.02 14.92
N GLY A 243 0.87 13.66 14.20
CA GLY A 243 1.84 14.57 14.81
C GLY A 243 3.07 14.78 13.93
N SER A 244 4.17 15.22 14.54
CA SER A 244 5.47 15.34 13.88
C SER A 244 6.32 14.09 14.07
N ILE A 245 7.22 13.84 13.12
CA ILE A 245 8.17 12.72 13.19
C ILE A 245 9.13 12.94 14.37
N ASP A 246 9.62 14.18 14.52
CA ASP A 246 10.55 14.56 15.57
C ASP A 246 9.98 14.30 16.96
N GLU A 247 8.73 14.70 17.24
CA GLU A 247 8.07 14.42 18.52
C GLU A 247 7.89 12.93 18.77
N TYR A 248 7.36 12.19 17.78
CA TYR A 248 7.06 10.77 17.94
C TYR A 248 8.33 9.93 18.13
N ILE A 249 9.32 10.09 17.25
CA ILE A 249 10.54 9.29 17.27
C ILE A 249 11.41 9.64 18.46
N SER A 250 11.57 10.92 18.80
CA SER A 250 12.37 11.33 19.97
C SER A 250 11.73 10.83 21.28
N SER A 251 10.40 10.86 21.39
CA SER A 251 9.69 10.30 22.56
C SER A 251 9.91 8.80 22.69
N ARG A 252 9.86 8.06 21.57
CA ARG A 252 10.13 6.60 21.55
C ARG A 252 11.59 6.29 21.88
N LEU A 253 12.54 7.03 21.32
CA LEU A 253 13.97 6.89 21.65
C LEU A 253 14.25 7.13 23.13
N ALA A 254 13.60 8.14 23.74
CA ALA A 254 13.75 8.39 25.17
C ALA A 254 13.22 7.22 26.04
N GLN A 255 12.22 6.47 25.56
CA GLN A 255 11.69 5.28 26.24
C GLN A 255 12.61 4.06 26.10
N THR A 256 13.47 4.05 25.08
CA THR A 256 14.43 2.98 24.82
C THR A 256 15.86 3.35 25.23
N ASP A 257 16.04 4.35 26.11
CA ASP A 257 17.35 4.86 26.51
C ASP A 257 18.26 5.25 25.32
N ASN A 258 17.64 5.74 24.24
CA ASN A 258 18.23 6.05 22.93
C ASN A 258 18.71 4.85 22.11
N GLU A 259 18.34 3.63 22.50
CA GLU A 259 18.61 2.44 21.70
C GLU A 259 17.68 2.37 20.47
N PRO A 260 18.20 1.90 19.32
CA PRO A 260 17.39 1.67 18.13
C PRO A 260 16.31 0.60 18.37
N PHE A 261 15.15 0.76 17.74
CA PHE A 261 13.99 -0.15 17.88
C PHE A 261 13.28 -0.46 16.56
N LEU A 262 13.59 0.27 15.47
CA LEU A 262 12.95 0.07 14.18
C LEU A 262 13.75 -0.91 13.33
N SER A 263 13.11 -1.93 12.79
CA SER A 263 13.74 -2.83 11.81
C SER A 263 13.88 -2.16 10.44
N HIS A 264 12.85 -1.44 10.00
CA HIS A 264 12.84 -0.67 8.76
C HIS A 264 12.06 0.63 8.89
N ALA A 265 12.37 1.60 8.03
CA ALA A 265 11.64 2.86 7.92
C ALA A 265 11.38 3.24 6.46
N ILE A 266 10.26 3.92 6.21
CA ILE A 266 9.88 4.45 4.90
C ILE A 266 9.44 5.91 5.06
N LEU A 267 10.01 6.80 4.25
CA LEU A 267 9.65 8.22 4.23
C LEU A 267 9.11 8.59 2.85
N ASP A 268 7.81 8.92 2.79
CA ASP A 268 7.13 9.55 1.67
C ASP A 268 6.81 11.01 2.05
N LEU A 269 7.85 11.85 1.97
CA LEU A 269 7.83 13.23 2.45
C LEU A 269 8.42 14.16 1.39
N PRO A 270 7.91 15.40 1.23
CA PRO A 270 8.49 16.38 0.30
C PRO A 270 9.97 16.67 0.56
N SER A 271 10.35 16.75 1.84
CA SER A 271 11.72 17.01 2.32
C SER A 271 12.11 15.94 3.34
N ALA A 272 12.45 14.74 2.88
CA ALA A 272 12.77 13.64 3.78
C ALA A 272 14.02 13.90 4.65
N HIS A 273 15.00 14.65 4.13
CA HIS A 273 16.25 14.95 4.84
C HIS A 273 16.04 15.77 6.13
N ASP A 274 15.02 16.63 6.16
CA ASP A 274 14.72 17.48 7.33
C ASP A 274 14.33 16.67 8.58
N HIS A 275 13.80 15.45 8.39
CA HIS A 275 13.24 14.64 9.47
C HIS A 275 13.93 13.27 9.61
N ALA A 276 14.88 12.94 8.74
CA ALA A 276 15.46 11.60 8.70
C ALA A 276 16.46 11.31 9.82
N GLY A 277 17.08 12.33 10.43
CA GLY A 277 18.09 12.14 11.48
C GLY A 277 17.61 11.26 12.65
N PRO A 278 16.52 11.64 13.36
CA PRO A 278 15.96 10.83 14.43
C PRO A 278 15.50 9.44 13.97
N VAL A 279 14.96 9.33 12.75
CA VAL A 279 14.52 8.05 12.16
C VAL A 279 15.72 7.12 11.94
N ILE A 280 16.82 7.66 11.42
CA ILE A 280 18.07 6.92 11.23
C ILE A 280 18.61 6.48 12.59
N GLN A 281 18.58 7.33 13.62
CA GLN A 281 18.97 6.96 14.99
C GLN A 281 18.09 5.85 15.58
N ALA A 282 16.80 5.81 15.26
CA ALA A 282 15.89 4.76 15.72
C ALA A 282 15.99 3.43 14.96
N LEU A 283 16.65 3.41 13.79
CA LEU A 283 16.76 2.22 12.94
C LEU A 283 17.79 1.22 13.46
N HIS A 284 17.52 -0.07 13.58
CA HIS A 284 18.56 -1.04 13.95
C HIS A 284 19.73 -0.99 12.95
N PRO A 285 20.97 -1.32 13.39
CA PRO A 285 22.04 -1.64 12.46
C PRO A 285 21.56 -2.66 11.42
N ASN A 286 21.98 -2.50 10.16
CA ASN A 286 21.51 -3.30 9.03
C ASN A 286 20.03 -3.08 8.63
N GLY A 287 19.28 -2.23 9.35
CA GLY A 287 17.93 -1.84 8.97
C GLY A 287 17.91 -1.05 7.66
N LEU A 288 16.77 -1.10 6.97
CA LEU A 288 16.55 -0.38 5.70
C LEU A 288 15.78 0.90 5.92
N LEU A 289 16.22 1.96 5.26
CA LEU A 289 15.49 3.21 5.10
C LEU A 289 15.14 3.38 3.62
N ILE A 290 13.85 3.38 3.31
CA ILE A 290 13.32 3.64 1.98
C ILE A 290 12.90 5.11 1.89
N ILE A 291 13.38 5.82 0.88
CA ILE A 291 12.97 7.18 0.56
C ILE A 291 12.23 7.15 -0.78
N PHE A 292 10.98 7.60 -0.78
CA PHE A 292 10.20 7.77 -2.01
C PHE A 292 10.08 9.26 -2.35
N THR A 293 10.41 9.64 -3.59
CA THR A 293 10.33 11.03 -4.05
C THR A 293 9.82 11.12 -5.49
N PRO A 294 9.14 12.22 -5.86
CA PRO A 294 8.74 12.43 -7.26
C PRO A 294 9.91 12.77 -8.19
N SER A 295 11.04 13.30 -7.66
CA SER A 295 12.21 13.69 -8.45
C SER A 295 13.48 12.99 -8.00
N ILE A 296 14.32 12.60 -8.97
CA ILE A 296 15.66 12.03 -8.74
C ILE A 296 16.60 13.02 -8.04
N SER A 297 16.43 14.33 -8.28
CA SER A 297 17.23 15.36 -7.62
C SER A 297 17.01 15.38 -6.10
N GLN A 298 15.81 15.06 -5.61
CA GLN A 298 15.54 14.99 -4.16
C GLN A 298 16.29 13.83 -3.49
N ILE A 299 16.58 12.74 -4.23
CA ILE A 299 17.43 11.66 -3.74
C ILE A 299 18.89 12.13 -3.67
N ALA A 300 19.35 12.87 -4.68
CA ALA A 300 20.69 13.47 -4.66
C ALA A 300 20.86 14.44 -3.48
N ASP A 301 19.86 15.29 -3.22
CA ASP A 301 19.85 16.21 -2.07
C ASP A 301 19.92 15.45 -0.74
N PHE A 302 19.15 14.37 -0.62
CA PHE A 302 19.17 13.51 0.57
C PHE A 302 20.55 12.86 0.79
N GLN A 303 21.17 12.34 -0.27
CA GLN A 303 22.51 11.75 -0.19
C GLN A 303 23.58 12.78 0.20
N ALA A 304 23.51 13.98 -0.39
CA ALA A 304 24.43 15.06 -0.08
C ALA A 304 24.27 15.54 1.38
N TRP A 305 23.03 15.64 1.88
CA TRP A 305 22.76 15.92 3.29
C TRP A 305 23.31 14.82 4.21
N ALA A 306 23.08 13.55 3.88
CA ALA A 306 23.53 12.42 4.69
C ALA A 306 25.05 12.38 4.82
N LEU A 307 25.77 12.67 3.73
CA LEU A 307 27.23 12.78 3.72
C LEU A 307 27.71 13.95 4.59
N ARG A 308 27.21 15.17 4.34
CA ARG A 308 27.62 16.38 5.07
C ARG A 308 27.35 16.31 6.57
N SER A 309 26.25 15.67 6.97
CA SER A 309 25.86 15.53 8.38
C SER A 309 26.37 14.25 9.04
N GLY A 310 27.17 13.44 8.33
CA GLY A 310 27.77 12.21 8.87
C GLY A 310 26.74 11.16 9.29
N GLN A 311 25.61 11.04 8.57
CA GLN A 311 24.58 10.04 8.90
C GLN A 311 25.09 8.62 8.64
N PRO A 312 24.86 7.66 9.56
CA PRO A 312 25.36 6.29 9.45
C PRO A 312 24.54 5.43 8.47
N ILE A 313 24.36 5.91 7.25
CA ILE A 313 23.61 5.24 6.19
C ILE A 313 24.45 5.13 4.91
N ARG A 314 24.17 4.10 4.11
CA ARG A 314 24.73 3.94 2.77
C ARG A 314 23.65 3.71 1.73
N PRO A 315 23.76 4.27 0.52
CA PRO A 315 22.89 3.90 -0.59
C PRO A 315 23.21 2.48 -1.08
N GLU A 316 22.18 1.64 -1.23
CA GLU A 316 22.32 0.31 -1.85
C GLU A 316 21.80 0.29 -3.28
N ARG A 317 20.71 1.03 -3.51
CA ARG A 317 20.04 1.06 -4.81
C ARG A 317 19.20 2.31 -4.94
N VAL A 318 19.16 2.88 -6.14
CA VAL A 318 18.19 3.90 -6.55
C VAL A 318 17.48 3.39 -7.80
N ILE A 319 16.15 3.42 -7.82
CA ILE A 319 15.35 2.99 -8.96
C ILE A 319 14.28 4.01 -9.31
N GLU A 320 13.94 4.09 -10.59
CA GLU A 320 12.70 4.68 -11.08
C GLU A 320 11.60 3.63 -11.03
N LEU A 321 10.43 4.02 -10.54
CA LEU A 321 9.25 3.16 -10.51
C LEU A 321 8.52 3.19 -11.86
N PRO A 322 8.00 2.05 -12.33
CA PRO A 322 7.36 1.97 -13.63
C PRO A 322 6.05 2.75 -13.63
N VAL A 323 5.83 3.53 -14.69
CA VAL A 323 4.54 4.19 -14.93
C VAL A 323 3.58 3.28 -15.69
N SER A 324 2.29 3.37 -15.36
CA SER A 324 1.20 2.76 -16.15
C SER A 324 0.32 3.84 -16.75
N THR A 325 -0.26 3.57 -17.93
CA THR A 325 -1.35 4.40 -18.45
C THR A 325 -2.69 3.83 -18.02
N THR A 326 -3.65 4.70 -17.75
CA THR A 326 -4.98 4.36 -17.25
C THR A 326 -6.04 5.14 -18.01
N ALA A 327 -7.16 4.49 -18.34
CA ALA A 327 -8.30 5.09 -19.02
C ALA A 327 -9.50 5.19 -18.07
N ASP A 328 -10.49 6.04 -18.38
CA ASP A 328 -11.67 6.19 -17.52
C ASP A 328 -12.38 4.85 -17.24
N GLY A 329 -12.70 4.61 -15.96
CA GLY A 329 -13.27 3.34 -15.49
C GLY A 329 -12.24 2.28 -15.11
N VAL A 330 -11.00 2.70 -14.79
CA VAL A 330 -9.92 1.87 -14.25
C VAL A 330 -10.42 0.91 -13.18
N ARG A 331 -10.21 -0.39 -13.41
CA ARG A 331 -10.59 -1.43 -12.45
C ARG A 331 -9.53 -1.60 -11.39
N ASP A 332 -8.26 -1.58 -11.78
CA ASP A 332 -7.07 -1.67 -10.95
C ASP A 332 -5.90 -0.96 -11.65
N THR A 333 -4.85 -0.67 -10.89
CA THR A 333 -3.54 -0.25 -11.42
C THR A 333 -2.50 -1.23 -10.90
N GLY A 334 -2.68 -2.51 -11.24
CA GLY A 334 -1.95 -3.65 -10.70
C GLY A 334 -0.53 -3.83 -11.24
N GLY A 335 -0.06 -2.93 -12.11
CA GLY A 335 1.27 -2.98 -12.72
C GLY A 335 1.27 -3.66 -14.09
N GLY A 336 2.30 -3.37 -14.88
CA GLY A 336 2.41 -3.84 -16.27
C GLY A 336 1.52 -3.06 -17.25
N LYS A 337 1.61 -3.43 -18.53
CA LYS A 337 0.83 -2.79 -19.62
C LYS A 337 -0.40 -3.64 -19.92
N GLU A 338 -1.60 -3.06 -19.83
CA GLU A 338 -2.83 -3.75 -20.23
C GLU A 338 -2.89 -3.95 -21.74
N TRP A 339 -3.52 -5.05 -22.20
CA TRP A 339 -3.75 -5.35 -23.61
C TRP A 339 -5.24 -5.56 -23.90
N ASP A 340 -5.70 -5.09 -25.06
CA ASP A 340 -6.97 -5.47 -25.66
C ASP A 340 -6.73 -6.73 -26.50
N VAL A 341 -7.24 -7.86 -26.01
CA VAL A 341 -7.18 -9.16 -26.68
C VAL A 341 -8.61 -9.59 -26.97
N LYS A 342 -9.02 -9.49 -28.23
CA LYS A 342 -10.37 -9.81 -28.67
C LYS A 342 -10.39 -10.44 -30.05
N THR A 343 -11.33 -11.36 -30.25
CA THR A 343 -11.64 -11.89 -31.58
C THR A 343 -12.74 -11.04 -32.19
N VAL A 344 -12.51 -10.52 -33.40
CA VAL A 344 -13.47 -9.68 -34.14
C VAL A 344 -13.61 -10.17 -35.57
N ILE A 345 -14.78 -9.92 -36.17
CA ILE A 345 -14.98 -10.02 -37.61
C ILE A 345 -14.85 -8.59 -38.16
N PRO A 346 -13.90 -8.31 -39.07
CA PRO A 346 -13.74 -6.98 -39.66
C PRO A 346 -15.03 -6.51 -40.34
N LYS A 347 -15.42 -5.24 -40.13
CA LYS A 347 -16.70 -4.72 -40.65
C LYS A 347 -16.75 -4.65 -42.17
N ASP A 348 -15.60 -4.51 -42.80
CA ASP A 348 -15.34 -4.51 -44.24
C ASP A 348 -15.40 -5.92 -44.85
N GLN A 349 -15.36 -6.97 -44.03
CA GLN A 349 -15.51 -8.36 -44.44
C GLN A 349 -16.45 -9.10 -43.48
N PRO A 350 -17.77 -8.86 -43.57
CA PRO A 350 -18.75 -9.47 -42.67
C PRO A 350 -18.79 -11.01 -42.75
N ASP A 351 -18.38 -11.60 -43.89
CA ASP A 351 -18.21 -13.04 -44.08
C ASP A 351 -16.75 -13.50 -43.90
N GLY A 352 -15.87 -12.62 -43.43
CA GLY A 352 -14.45 -12.87 -43.24
C GLY A 352 -14.17 -13.80 -42.06
N SER A 353 -12.98 -14.41 -42.06
CA SER A 353 -12.51 -15.22 -40.94
C SER A 353 -12.33 -14.35 -39.69
N PRO A 354 -12.70 -14.84 -38.48
CA PRO A 354 -12.43 -14.13 -37.25
C PRO A 354 -10.94 -13.82 -37.09
N VAL A 355 -10.60 -12.55 -36.85
CA VAL A 355 -9.22 -12.12 -36.60
C VAL A 355 -9.02 -11.79 -35.13
N GLN A 356 -7.80 -12.00 -34.63
CA GLN A 356 -7.41 -11.55 -33.30
C GLN A 356 -6.87 -10.11 -33.34
N VAL A 357 -7.46 -9.25 -32.54
CA VAL A 357 -6.90 -7.94 -32.20
C VAL A 357 -6.15 -8.10 -30.89
N MET A 358 -4.84 -7.81 -30.93
CA MET A 358 -3.93 -7.86 -29.78
C MET A 358 -3.14 -6.56 -29.76
N ARG A 359 -3.59 -5.58 -28.97
CA ARG A 359 -2.91 -4.28 -28.91
C ARG A 359 -2.82 -3.75 -27.49
N PRO A 360 -1.73 -3.08 -27.11
CA PRO A 360 -1.64 -2.47 -25.80
C PRO A 360 -2.74 -1.42 -25.66
N LYS A 361 -3.37 -1.38 -24.50
CA LYS A 361 -4.23 -0.27 -24.13
C LYS A 361 -3.35 0.94 -23.84
N VAL A 362 -3.80 2.08 -24.33
CA VAL A 362 -3.21 3.38 -24.04
C VAL A 362 -4.31 4.18 -23.37
N GLY A 363 -4.08 4.54 -22.11
CA GLY A 363 -4.97 5.41 -21.37
C GLY A 363 -4.52 6.87 -21.48
N ASP A 364 -5.44 7.79 -21.18
CA ASP A 364 -5.19 9.23 -21.27
C ASP A 364 -4.52 9.79 -20.00
N ARG A 365 -4.37 8.96 -18.94
CA ARG A 365 -3.80 9.37 -17.64
C ARG A 365 -2.63 8.48 -17.26
N ILE A 366 -1.60 9.08 -16.67
CA ILE A 366 -0.47 8.35 -16.09
C ILE A 366 -0.79 8.03 -14.62
N ALA A 367 -0.48 6.80 -14.22
CA ALA A 367 -0.61 6.30 -12.86
C ALA A 367 0.73 5.71 -12.41
N GLY A 368 1.12 6.02 -11.19
CA GLY A 368 2.38 5.59 -10.59
C GLY A 368 3.59 6.41 -11.00
N GLY A 369 4.76 5.86 -10.70
CA GLY A 369 6.07 6.46 -10.98
C GLY A 369 6.74 7.08 -9.74
N GLY A 370 7.71 7.95 -10.00
CA GLY A 370 8.60 8.47 -8.97
C GLY A 370 9.86 7.62 -8.81
N PHE A 371 10.67 7.96 -7.82
CA PHE A 371 11.96 7.35 -7.56
C PHE A 371 12.01 6.83 -6.13
N VAL A 372 12.73 5.72 -5.96
CA VAL A 372 12.96 5.09 -4.66
C VAL A 372 14.45 4.95 -4.43
N ALA A 373 14.93 5.45 -3.29
CA ALA A 373 16.25 5.13 -2.76
C ALA A 373 16.11 4.09 -1.64
N VAL A 374 16.92 3.03 -1.74
CA VAL A 374 17.12 2.04 -0.69
C VAL A 374 18.43 2.36 0.01
N MET A 375 18.33 2.76 1.27
CA MET A 375 19.47 3.05 2.13
C MET A 375 19.56 1.98 3.22
N ARG A 376 20.77 1.63 3.65
CA ARG A 376 21.00 0.71 4.77
C ARG A 376 21.79 1.39 5.88
N ARG A 377 21.39 1.18 7.14
CA ARG A 377 22.15 1.69 8.29
C ARG A 377 23.40 0.85 8.56
N TRP A 378 24.54 1.52 8.72
CA TRP A 378 25.81 0.90 9.08
C TRP A 378 25.78 0.27 10.48
N LEU A 379 26.67 -0.70 10.70
CA LEU A 379 27.01 -1.18 12.05
C LEU A 379 27.73 -0.08 12.82
N ALA A 380 27.46 0.00 14.13
CA ALA A 380 28.12 0.97 15.00
C ALA A 380 29.65 0.85 14.88
N GLY A 381 30.34 1.96 14.62
CA GLY A 381 31.81 2.02 14.49
C GLY A 381 32.39 1.65 13.12
N GLN A 382 31.58 1.36 12.10
CA GLN A 382 32.04 1.01 10.73
C GLN A 382 31.65 2.05 9.67
N MET A 383 31.78 3.35 9.97
CA MET A 383 31.80 4.36 8.90
C MET A 383 33.04 4.12 8.04
N PRO A 384 32.91 3.81 6.73
CA PRO A 384 34.08 3.62 5.88
C PRO A 384 34.85 4.94 5.75
N SER A 385 36.18 4.85 5.73
CA SER A 385 37.08 5.99 5.44
C SER A 385 36.78 6.68 4.10
N GLU A 386 36.11 6.00 3.15
CA GLU A 386 35.66 6.58 1.88
C GLU A 386 34.58 7.66 2.05
N ALA A 387 33.72 7.57 3.09
CA ALA A 387 32.76 8.63 3.41
C ALA A 387 33.45 9.86 4.04
N GLN A 388 34.59 9.64 4.72
CA GLN A 388 35.43 10.72 5.23
C GLN A 388 36.20 11.41 4.08
N SER A 389 36.74 10.66 3.12
CA SER A 389 37.48 11.24 1.99
C SER A 389 36.60 12.05 1.04
N LEU A 390 35.37 11.60 0.76
CA LEU A 390 34.40 12.36 -0.05
C LEU A 390 33.91 13.63 0.65
N GLY A 391 33.76 13.59 1.98
CA GLY A 391 33.41 14.76 2.80
C GLY A 391 34.55 15.79 2.91
N ASP A 392 35.80 15.34 2.94
CA ASP A 392 36.98 16.21 2.92
C ASP A 392 37.23 16.81 1.51
N GLU A 393 37.01 16.06 0.42
CA GLU A 393 37.13 16.60 -0.94
C GLU A 393 36.05 17.66 -1.24
N THR A 394 34.79 17.42 -0.85
CA THR A 394 33.71 18.41 -1.09
C THR A 394 33.78 19.64 -0.18
N THR A 395 34.38 19.55 1.01
CA THR A 395 34.67 20.75 1.82
C THR A 395 35.86 21.52 1.27
N SER A 396 36.86 20.85 0.68
CA SER A 396 38.02 21.52 0.07
C SER A 396 37.70 22.28 -1.24
N GLU A 397 36.76 21.80 -2.06
CA GLU A 397 36.39 22.48 -3.32
C GLU A 397 35.48 23.71 -3.12
N LEU A 398 34.87 23.89 -1.94
CA LEU A 398 33.98 25.01 -1.64
C LEU A 398 34.68 26.19 -0.94
N ASP A 399 35.95 26.05 -0.55
CA ASP A 399 36.69 27.05 0.24
C ASP A 399 37.87 27.71 -0.53
N GLU A 400 38.02 27.51 -1.84
CA GLU A 400 38.95 28.33 -2.64
C GLU A 400 38.28 29.64 -3.11
N PRO A 401 38.73 30.82 -2.64
CA PRO A 401 38.33 32.08 -3.25
C PRO A 401 39.16 32.25 -4.52
N THR A 402 38.59 31.94 -5.69
CA THR A 402 39.21 32.30 -6.96
C THR A 402 39.30 33.83 -7.03
N GLY A 403 40.54 34.31 -6.96
CA GLY A 403 40.90 35.71 -6.91
C GLY A 403 40.48 36.50 -8.16
N ALA A 404 40.36 37.80 -7.91
CA ALA A 404 40.16 38.93 -8.82
C ALA A 404 40.54 38.70 -10.30
N ASP A 405 39.54 38.85 -11.18
CA ASP A 405 39.76 39.24 -12.57
C ASP A 405 39.61 40.76 -12.70
N GLU A 406 40.73 41.40 -13.05
CA GLU A 406 40.81 42.78 -13.51
C GLU A 406 40.01 42.95 -14.82
N VAL A 407 39.15 43.96 -14.87
CA VAL A 407 38.46 44.39 -16.09
C VAL A 407 39.40 45.30 -16.90
N PRO A 408 39.74 44.98 -18.17
CA PRO A 408 40.43 45.94 -19.01
C PRO A 408 39.45 46.94 -19.61
N GLU A 409 39.73 48.22 -19.39
CA GLU A 409 39.16 49.35 -20.13
C GLU A 409 39.45 49.19 -21.64
N SER A 410 38.40 49.22 -22.47
CA SER A 410 38.56 49.36 -23.92
C SER A 410 37.76 50.56 -24.42
N GLU A 411 38.51 51.44 -25.08
CA GLU A 411 38.17 52.75 -25.61
C GLU A 411 36.98 52.76 -26.60
N LYS A 412 36.21 53.87 -26.56
CA LYS A 412 35.32 54.29 -27.64
C LYS A 412 36.12 54.75 -28.86
N PRO A 413 35.58 54.58 -30.07
CA PRO A 413 35.77 55.56 -31.13
C PRO A 413 34.46 56.29 -31.46
N SER A 414 34.66 57.57 -31.77
CA SER A 414 33.71 58.62 -32.14
C SER A 414 33.08 58.44 -33.53
N GLU A 415 31.90 59.05 -33.70
CA GLU A 415 31.12 59.25 -34.92
C GLU A 415 31.92 59.85 -36.10
N SER A 416 31.58 59.47 -37.33
CA SER A 416 31.12 60.39 -38.38
C SER A 416 30.95 59.71 -39.76
N SER A 417 29.86 60.13 -40.44
CA SER A 417 29.47 59.96 -41.86
C SER A 417 28.71 58.69 -42.24
#